data_AF-A0A7K8Y119-F1
#
_entry.id   AF-A0A7K8Y119-F1
#
_cell.length_a   1.000
_cell.length_b   1.000
_cell.length_c   1.000
_cell.angle_alpha   90.00
_cell.angle_beta   90.00
_cell.angle_gamma   90.00
#
_symmetry.space_group_name_H-M   'P 1'
#
loop_
_entity.id
_entity.type
_entity.pdbx_description
1 polymer ?
#
loop_
_entity_poly.entity_id
_entity_poly.type
_entity_poly.pdbx_seq_one_letter_code
_entity_poly.pdbx_strand_id
1 'polypeptide(L)'
;MGTAEPDLYRDTWVRYLGYANEVGESFRPLVPVPVVWASYGVATAYVTADAIDKGRKAATAHAQDPAQATRVGVAVVDTFVWQSLASVAIPGITINRLCAASLTVLGALTRWPLPVRRWTTTALGLATIPLIITPIDRTVDLLMDSSLRKLYGPPGEPPAPH
;
A
#
# COMPACT_ATOMS: atom_id res chain seq x y z
N MET A 1 0.49 -30.81 -10.08
CA MET A 1 0.29 -29.35 -9.96
C MET A 1 0.48 -29.00 -8.49
N GLY A 2 1.66 -28.49 -8.13
CA GLY A 2 1.92 -28.06 -6.75
C GLY A 2 1.08 -26.83 -6.46
N THR A 3 0.15 -26.94 -5.53
CA THR A 3 -0.60 -25.78 -5.03
C THR A 3 0.36 -24.93 -4.22
N ALA A 4 0.82 -23.82 -4.79
CA ALA A 4 1.55 -22.80 -4.04
C ALA A 4 0.70 -22.41 -2.82
N GLU A 5 1.32 -22.35 -1.63
CA GLU A 5 0.63 -21.90 -0.41
C GLU A 5 0.01 -20.52 -0.65
N PRO A 6 -1.25 -20.28 -0.25
CA PRO A 6 -1.86 -18.96 -0.37
C PRO A 6 -1.04 -17.95 0.44
N ASP A 7 -0.59 -16.87 -0.19
CA ASP A 7 0.08 -15.80 0.54
C ASP A 7 -0.97 -15.06 1.37
N LEU A 8 -0.89 -15.20 2.70
CA LEU A 8 -1.83 -14.58 3.64
C LEU A 8 -1.97 -13.07 3.40
N TYR A 9 -0.87 -12.39 3.08
CA TYR A 9 -0.88 -10.94 2.89
C TYR A 9 -1.44 -10.54 1.52
N ARG A 10 -1.49 -11.47 0.55
CA ARG A 10 -1.92 -11.20 -0.82
C ARG A 10 -3.30 -11.72 -1.16
N ASP A 11 -3.53 -12.99 -0.87
CA ASP A 11 -4.67 -13.77 -1.35
C ASP A 11 -5.86 -13.71 -0.39
N THR A 12 -5.66 -13.08 0.78
CA THR A 12 -6.72 -12.93 1.77
C THR A 12 -7.11 -11.47 2.03
N TRP A 13 -8.19 -11.31 2.78
CA TRP A 13 -8.76 -10.03 3.18
C TRP A 13 -7.81 -9.18 4.03
N VAL A 14 -6.74 -9.77 4.57
CA VAL A 14 -5.72 -9.06 5.36
C VAL A 14 -5.04 -7.98 4.51
N ARG A 15 -4.96 -8.14 3.18
CA ARG A 15 -4.48 -7.10 2.24
C ARG A 15 -5.21 -5.76 2.40
N TYR A 16 -6.49 -5.79 2.74
CA TYR A 16 -7.27 -4.56 2.92
C TYR A 16 -6.84 -3.72 4.13
N LEU A 17 -6.11 -4.30 5.09
CA LEU A 17 -5.52 -3.54 6.19
C LEU A 17 -4.42 -2.59 5.70
N GLY A 18 -3.72 -2.95 4.61
CA GLY A 18 -2.79 -2.06 3.93
C GLY A 18 -3.45 -0.82 3.35
N TYR A 19 -4.75 -0.87 3.06
CA TYR A 19 -5.53 0.26 2.54
C TYR A 19 -6.35 1.00 3.62
N ALA A 20 -6.05 0.76 4.90
CA ALA A 20 -6.80 1.38 6.00
C ALA A 20 -6.65 2.91 5.98
N ASN A 21 -5.48 3.43 5.59
CA ASN A 21 -5.22 4.86 5.54
C ASN A 21 -6.04 5.58 4.46
N GLU A 22 -6.32 4.95 3.31
CA GLU A 22 -7.18 5.51 2.26
C GLU A 22 -8.62 5.65 2.72
N VAL A 23 -9.10 4.66 3.49
CA VAL A 23 -10.41 4.73 4.13
C VAL A 23 -10.41 5.90 5.11
N GLY A 24 -9.41 6.00 6.00
CA GLY A 24 -9.29 7.12 6.94
C GLY A 24 -9.25 8.49 6.25
N GLU A 25 -8.50 8.63 5.16
CA GLU A 25 -8.43 9.86 4.36
C GLU A 25 -9.77 10.19 3.69
N SER A 26 -10.52 9.18 3.23
CA SER A 26 -11.87 9.38 2.68
C SER A 26 -12.85 9.92 3.73
N PHE A 27 -12.71 9.49 4.98
CA PHE A 27 -13.55 9.93 6.10
C PHE A 27 -13.08 11.22 6.77
N ARG A 28 -11.93 11.78 6.39
CA ARG A 28 -11.36 13.02 6.95
C ARG A 28 -12.34 14.20 7.07
N PRO A 29 -13.33 14.41 6.16
CA PRO A 29 -14.33 15.46 6.33
C PRO A 29 -15.34 15.21 7.46
N LEU A 30 -15.47 13.96 7.94
CA LEU A 30 -16.47 13.48 8.89
C LEU A 30 -15.88 13.07 10.25
N VAL A 31 -14.62 12.62 10.30
CA VAL A 31 -13.96 12.14 11.53
C VAL A 31 -12.84 13.10 11.98
N PRO A 32 -12.51 13.13 13.28
CA PRO A 32 -11.38 13.92 13.76
C PRO A 32 -10.04 13.33 13.30
N VAL A 33 -9.03 14.20 13.13
CA VAL A 33 -7.70 13.84 12.61
C VAL A 33 -7.03 12.63 13.30
N PRO A 34 -7.15 12.43 14.63
CA PRO A 34 -6.56 11.25 15.29
C PRO A 34 -7.09 9.91 14.75
N VAL A 35 -8.33 9.85 14.28
CA VAL A 35 -8.89 8.62 13.67
C VAL A 35 -8.22 8.34 12.33
N VAL A 36 -7.90 9.39 11.57
CA VAL A 36 -7.12 9.27 10.33
C VAL A 36 -5.71 8.76 10.67
N TRP A 37 -5.04 9.32 11.69
CA TRP A 37 -3.72 8.83 12.11
C TRP A 37 -3.74 7.38 12.60
N ALA A 38 -4.79 6.96 13.31
CA ALA A 38 -4.95 5.58 13.70
C ALA A 38 -5.03 4.64 12.48
N SER A 39 -5.70 5.06 11.41
CA SER A 39 -5.77 4.29 10.16
C SER A 39 -4.40 4.14 9.46
N TYR A 40 -3.55 5.17 9.50
CA TYR A 40 -2.14 5.06 9.08
C TYR A 40 -1.34 4.12 9.97
N GLY A 41 -1.62 4.10 11.29
CA GLY A 41 -1.01 3.15 12.21
C GLY A 41 -1.33 1.69 11.87
N VAL A 42 -2.59 1.40 11.54
CA VAL A 42 -3.04 0.06 11.10
C VAL A 42 -2.33 -0.36 9.81
N ALA A 43 -2.33 0.51 8.80
CA ALA A 43 -1.66 0.22 7.53
C ALA A 43 -0.15 0.00 7.71
N THR A 44 0.52 0.86 8.48
CA THR A 44 1.96 0.74 8.76
C THR A 44 2.29 -0.55 9.51
N ALA A 45 1.46 -0.94 10.49
CA ALA A 45 1.64 -2.18 11.23
C ALA A 45 1.51 -3.40 10.31
N TYR A 46 0.54 -3.38 9.38
CA TYR A 46 0.37 -4.42 8.38
C TYR A 46 1.59 -4.55 7.45
N VAL A 47 2.07 -3.43 6.89
CA VAL A 47 3.26 -3.42 6.02
C VAL A 47 4.49 -3.95 6.74
N THR A 48 4.65 -3.56 8.00
CA THR A 48 5.77 -4.02 8.84
C THR A 48 5.67 -5.52 9.12
N ALA A 49 4.47 -6.04 9.38
CA ALA A 49 4.25 -7.47 9.60
C ALA A 49 4.54 -8.30 8.34
N ASP A 50 4.12 -7.84 7.16
CA ASP A 50 4.43 -8.50 5.87
C ASP A 50 5.95 -8.56 5.61
N ALA A 51 6.65 -7.44 5.82
CA ALA A 51 8.10 -7.38 5.67
C ALA A 51 8.85 -8.34 6.62
N ILE A 52 8.38 -8.47 7.88
CA ILE A 52 8.97 -9.41 8.85
C ILE A 52 8.70 -10.87 8.44
N ASP A 53 7.48 -11.18 7.98
CA ASP A 53 7.12 -12.53 7.54
C ASP A 53 7.97 -12.98 6.35
N LYS A 54 8.08 -12.13 5.31
CA LYS A 54 8.93 -12.42 4.14
C LYS A 54 10.41 -12.49 4.50
N GLY A 55 10.88 -11.66 5.43
CA GLY A 55 12.25 -11.75 5.95
C GLY A 55 12.56 -13.10 6.64
N ARG A 56 11.62 -13.61 7.44
CA ARG A 56 11.76 -14.92 8.11
C ARG A 56 11.75 -16.07 7.10
N LYS A 57 10.88 -16.01 6.09
CA LYS A 57 10.85 -16.99 4.99
C LYS A 57 12.14 -16.98 4.17
N ALA A 58 12.67 -15.81 3.84
CA ALA A 58 13.97 -15.70 3.16
C ALA A 58 15.13 -16.24 4.01
N ALA A 59 15.09 -16.03 5.34
CA ALA A 59 16.12 -16.53 6.25
C ALA A 59 16.13 -18.05 6.30
N THR A 60 14.96 -18.69 6.35
CA THR A 60 14.87 -20.15 6.31
C THR A 60 15.26 -20.73 4.94
N ALA A 61 14.88 -20.07 3.84
CA ALA A 61 15.22 -20.51 2.48
C ALA A 61 16.73 -20.42 2.14
N HIS A 62 17.44 -19.44 2.69
CA HIS A 62 18.88 -19.25 2.46
C HIS A 62 19.75 -19.68 3.65
N ALA A 63 19.28 -20.62 4.48
CA ALA A 63 19.94 -21.03 5.73
C ALA A 63 21.39 -21.52 5.58
N GLN A 64 21.78 -21.99 4.40
CA GLN A 64 23.14 -22.50 4.13
C GLN A 64 24.00 -21.53 3.30
N ASP A 65 23.51 -20.32 3.02
CA ASP A 65 24.22 -19.35 2.20
C ASP A 65 25.13 -18.45 3.06
N PRO A 66 26.44 -18.33 2.76
CA PRO A 66 27.33 -17.41 3.47
C PRO A 66 26.92 -15.94 3.34
N ALA A 67 26.09 -15.59 2.35
CA ALA A 67 25.50 -14.26 2.16
C ALA A 67 24.05 -14.14 2.64
N GLN A 68 23.56 -15.08 3.46
CA GLN A 68 22.18 -15.14 3.96
C GLN A 68 21.69 -13.80 4.55
N ALA A 69 22.47 -13.19 5.45
CA ALA A 69 22.09 -11.94 6.11
C ALA A 69 21.85 -10.80 5.10
N THR A 70 22.66 -10.72 4.04
CA THR A 70 22.50 -9.74 2.97
C THR A 70 21.26 -10.01 2.14
N ARG A 71 20.99 -11.27 1.76
CA ARG A 71 19.80 -11.64 0.97
C ARG A 71 18.50 -11.43 1.72
N VAL A 72 18.47 -11.78 3.01
CA VAL A 72 17.34 -11.50 3.91
C VAL A 72 17.13 -9.99 4.04
N GLY A 73 18.20 -9.23 4.26
CA GLY A 73 18.12 -7.76 4.33
C GLY A 73 17.56 -7.15 3.06
N VAL A 74 18.03 -7.58 1.89
CA VAL A 74 17.51 -7.12 0.59
C VAL A 74 16.04 -7.47 0.42
N ALA A 75 15.62 -8.70 0.75
CA ALA A 75 14.22 -9.12 0.63
C ALA A 75 13.28 -8.34 1.56
N VAL A 76 13.70 -8.06 2.79
CA VAL A 76 12.94 -7.25 3.76
C VAL A 76 12.81 -5.81 3.25
N VAL A 77 13.91 -5.21 2.78
CA VAL A 77 13.91 -3.83 2.26
C VAL A 77 13.06 -3.72 1.00
N ASP A 78 13.21 -4.66 0.04
CA ASP A 78 12.42 -4.69 -1.19
C ASP A 78 10.93 -4.79 -0.86
N THR A 79 10.54 -5.74 -0.01
CA THR A 79 9.14 -5.90 0.43
C THR A 79 8.64 -4.65 1.13
N PHE A 80 9.39 -4.12 2.09
CA PHE A 80 8.96 -2.97 2.87
C PHE A 80 8.76 -1.74 2.00
N VAL A 81 9.69 -1.48 1.07
CA VAL A 81 9.58 -0.34 0.15
C VAL A 81 8.43 -0.54 -0.82
N TRP A 82 8.31 -1.72 -1.42
CA TRP A 82 7.22 -2.05 -2.34
C TRP A 82 5.87 -1.85 -1.66
N GLN A 83 5.69 -2.48 -0.51
CA GLN A 83 4.42 -2.51 0.19
C GLN A 83 4.08 -1.13 0.80
N SER A 84 5.07 -0.37 1.27
CA SER A 84 4.87 1.02 1.70
C SER A 84 4.41 1.92 0.55
N LEU A 85 5.00 1.75 -0.64
CA LEU A 85 4.65 2.56 -1.81
C LEU A 85 3.29 2.17 -2.39
N ALA A 86 3.07 0.87 -2.59
CA ALA A 86 1.87 0.32 -3.21
C ALA A 86 0.63 0.47 -2.32
N SER A 87 0.77 0.24 -1.02
CA SER A 87 -0.38 0.21 -0.12
C SER A 87 -0.62 1.51 0.65
N VAL A 88 0.42 2.28 1.01
CA VAL A 88 0.26 3.38 1.98
C VAL A 88 0.52 4.77 1.37
N ALA A 89 1.65 4.93 0.67
CA ALA A 89 2.11 6.25 0.26
C ALA A 89 1.35 6.78 -0.96
N ILE A 90 1.34 6.02 -2.07
CA ILE A 90 0.78 6.48 -3.34
C ILE A 90 -0.75 6.56 -3.28
N PRO A 91 -1.48 5.51 -2.83
CA PRO A 91 -2.93 5.60 -2.78
C PRO A 91 -3.40 6.59 -1.69
N GLY A 92 -2.73 6.64 -0.54
CA GLY A 92 -3.02 7.57 0.56
C GLY A 92 -2.91 9.04 0.14
N ILE A 93 -1.83 9.42 -0.54
CA ILE A 93 -1.68 10.80 -1.08
C ILE A 93 -2.75 11.08 -2.13
N THR A 94 -3.02 10.12 -3.02
CA THR A 94 -4.00 10.27 -4.11
C THR A 94 -5.40 10.53 -3.55
N ILE A 95 -5.86 9.71 -2.60
CA ILE A 95 -7.17 9.86 -1.97
C ILE A 95 -7.26 11.15 -1.17
N ASN A 96 -6.23 11.51 -0.40
CA ASN A 96 -6.22 12.79 0.33
C ASN A 96 -6.35 14.00 -0.60
N ARG A 97 -5.59 14.02 -1.71
CA ARG A 97 -5.67 15.10 -2.72
C ARG A 97 -7.04 15.11 -3.40
N LEU A 98 -7.57 13.94 -3.75
CA LEU A 98 -8.90 13.82 -4.34
C LEU A 98 -9.98 14.37 -3.39
N CYS A 99 -9.99 13.97 -2.13
CA CYS A 99 -10.98 14.43 -1.16
C CYS A 99 -10.86 15.95 -0.90
N ALA A 100 -9.64 16.47 -0.79
CA ALA A 100 -9.41 17.91 -0.64
C ALA A 100 -9.88 18.71 -1.87
N ALA A 101 -9.53 18.24 -3.07
CA ALA A 101 -9.97 18.85 -4.34
C ALA A 101 -11.49 18.79 -4.47
N SER A 102 -12.11 17.64 -4.19
CA SER A 102 -13.56 17.45 -4.26
C SER A 102 -14.29 18.41 -3.32
N LEU A 103 -13.86 18.52 -2.07
CA LEU A 103 -14.48 19.45 -1.12
C LEU A 103 -14.34 20.91 -1.56
N THR A 104 -13.18 21.27 -2.13
CA THR A 104 -12.90 22.62 -2.63
C THR A 104 -13.75 22.95 -3.86
N VAL A 105 -13.82 22.03 -4.83
CA VAL A 105 -14.60 22.16 -6.06
C VAL A 105 -16.08 22.18 -5.77
N LEU A 106 -16.60 21.29 -4.91
CA LEU A 106 -17.99 21.35 -4.46
C LEU A 106 -18.27 22.68 -3.74
N GLY A 107 -17.30 23.18 -2.97
CA GLY A 107 -17.38 24.48 -2.30
C GLY A 107 -17.54 25.66 -3.27
N ALA A 108 -16.78 25.63 -4.36
CA ALA A 108 -16.73 26.70 -5.36
C ALA A 108 -17.87 26.63 -6.38
N LEU A 109 -18.25 25.43 -6.83
CA LEU A 109 -19.19 25.23 -7.94
C LEU A 109 -20.64 25.03 -7.49
N THR A 110 -20.88 24.62 -6.24
CA THR A 110 -22.24 24.30 -5.75
C THR A 110 -22.63 25.19 -4.59
N ARG A 111 -23.94 25.44 -4.41
CA ARG A 111 -24.49 26.10 -3.19
C ARG A 111 -24.90 25.09 -2.12
N TRP A 112 -24.38 23.87 -2.15
CA TRP A 112 -24.79 22.81 -1.23
C TRP A 112 -24.36 23.12 0.22
N PRO A 113 -25.17 22.72 1.21
CA PRO A 113 -24.80 22.87 2.61
C PRO A 113 -23.60 21.98 2.95
N LEU A 114 -22.80 22.41 3.93
CA LEU A 114 -21.53 21.78 4.30
C LEU A 114 -21.62 20.27 4.61
N PRO A 115 -22.67 19.76 5.30
CA PRO A 115 -22.81 18.32 5.54
C PRO A 115 -22.91 17.51 4.26
N VAL A 116 -23.68 17.98 3.28
CA VAL A 116 -23.85 17.29 1.98
C VAL A 116 -22.51 17.22 1.26
N ARG A 117 -21.76 18.33 1.21
CA ARG A 117 -20.42 18.34 0.59
C ARG A 117 -19.47 17.34 1.24
N ARG A 118 -19.47 17.23 2.58
CA ARG A 118 -18.62 16.29 3.34
C ARG A 118 -18.97 14.83 3.02
N TRP A 119 -20.26 14.49 3.06
CA TRP A 119 -20.73 13.14 2.71
C TRP A 119 -20.45 12.78 1.26
N THR A 120 -20.65 13.71 0.32
CA THR A 120 -20.33 13.48 -1.09
C THR A 120 -18.83 13.26 -1.30
N THR A 121 -17.98 14.08 -0.68
CA THR A 121 -16.52 13.91 -0.75
C THR A 121 -16.08 12.55 -0.19
N THR A 122 -16.66 12.10 0.93
CA THR A 122 -16.35 10.77 1.49
C THR A 122 -16.82 9.65 0.57
N ALA A 123 -18.04 9.73 0.03
CA ALA A 123 -18.54 8.73 -0.92
C ALA A 123 -17.66 8.64 -2.17
N LEU A 124 -17.19 9.78 -2.69
CA LEU A 124 -16.29 9.83 -3.84
C LEU A 124 -14.92 9.22 -3.53
N GLY A 125 -14.36 9.51 -2.34
CA GLY A 125 -13.11 8.90 -1.86
C GLY A 125 -13.22 7.38 -1.82
N LEU A 126 -14.25 6.84 -1.16
CA LEU A 126 -14.48 5.39 -1.05
C LEU A 126 -14.71 4.71 -2.40
N ALA A 127 -15.48 5.35 -3.30
CA ALA A 127 -15.73 4.82 -4.64
C ALA A 127 -14.45 4.79 -5.50
N THR A 128 -13.47 5.64 -5.20
CA THR A 128 -12.22 5.72 -5.96
C THR A 128 -11.21 4.65 -5.54
N ILE A 129 -11.25 4.18 -4.28
CA ILE A 129 -10.34 3.13 -3.76
C ILE A 129 -10.24 1.90 -4.70
N PRO A 130 -11.33 1.23 -5.11
CA PRO A 130 -11.23 0.06 -5.99
C PRO A 130 -10.68 0.36 -7.39
N LEU A 131 -10.76 1.61 -7.84
CA LEU A 131 -10.33 2.02 -9.18
C LEU A 131 -8.82 2.33 -9.25
N ILE A 132 -8.21 2.72 -8.13
CA ILE A 132 -6.80 3.15 -8.09
C ILE A 132 -5.83 2.02 -7.77
N ILE A 133 -6.28 0.93 -7.12
CA ILE A 133 -5.40 -0.15 -6.62
C ILE A 133 -4.60 -0.81 -7.76
N THR A 134 -5.29 -1.35 -8.77
CA THR A 134 -4.64 -2.09 -9.86
C THR A 134 -3.63 -1.28 -10.68
N PRO A 135 -3.90 -0.01 -11.07
CA PRO A 135 -2.91 0.79 -11.79
C PRO A 135 -1.74 1.23 -10.90
N ILE A 136 -1.95 1.45 -9.60
CA ILE A 136 -0.87 1.77 -8.66
C ILE A 136 0.06 0.58 -8.50
N ASP A 137 -0.48 -0.63 -8.26
CA ASP A 137 0.32 -1.85 -8.11
C ASP A 137 1.27 -2.03 -9.30
N ARG A 138 0.75 -1.92 -10.53
CA ARG A 138 1.56 -2.00 -11.76
C ARG A 138 2.61 -0.90 -11.86
N THR A 139 2.30 0.31 -11.40
CA THR A 139 3.24 1.44 -11.45
C THR A 139 4.37 1.25 -10.45
N VAL A 140 4.08 0.73 -9.26
CA VAL A 140 5.09 0.42 -8.24
C VAL A 140 5.99 -0.72 -8.71
N ASP A 141 5.43 -1.76 -9.32
CA ASP A 141 6.20 -2.84 -9.94
C ASP A 141 7.19 -2.29 -10.96
N LEU A 142 6.71 -1.49 -11.91
CA LEU A 142 7.55 -0.85 -12.92
C LEU A 142 8.63 0.04 -12.29
N LEU A 143 8.29 0.79 -11.24
CA LEU A 143 9.23 1.68 -10.57
C LEU A 143 10.33 0.90 -9.86
N MET A 144 10.01 -0.19 -9.19
CA MET A 144 10.97 -1.02 -8.48
C MET A 144 11.85 -1.86 -9.42
N ASP A 145 11.28 -2.39 -10.49
CA ASP A 145 12.02 -3.02 -11.59
C ASP A 145 13.00 -2.04 -12.26
N SER A 146 12.62 -0.75 -12.33
CA SER A 146 13.44 0.28 -12.95
C SER A 146 14.55 0.83 -12.07
N SER A 147 14.45 0.67 -10.74
CA SER A 147 15.32 1.33 -9.75
C SER A 147 16.02 0.33 -8.82
N LEU A 148 15.36 -0.10 -7.74
CA LEU A 148 15.94 -0.91 -6.66
C LEU A 148 16.46 -2.27 -7.15
N ARG A 149 15.72 -2.93 -8.06
CA ARG A 149 16.11 -4.25 -8.57
C ARG A 149 17.31 -4.20 -9.51
N LYS A 150 17.56 -3.07 -10.16
CA LYS A 150 18.78 -2.86 -10.96
C LYS A 150 20.03 -2.66 -10.11
N LEU A 151 19.88 -2.22 -8.86
CA LEU A 151 21.01 -1.95 -7.97
C LEU A 151 21.54 -3.21 -7.27
N TYR A 152 20.72 -4.26 -7.14
CA TYR A 152 21.10 -5.50 -6.44
C TYR A 152 20.95 -6.79 -7.28
N GLY A 153 20.43 -6.74 -8.52
CA GLY A 153 20.28 -7.91 -9.38
C GLY A 153 21.51 -8.19 -10.27
N PRO A 154 22.15 -9.37 -10.19
CA PRO A 154 22.95 -9.88 -11.30
C PRO A 154 22.03 -10.26 -12.47
N PRO A 155 22.52 -10.20 -13.73
CA PRO A 155 21.71 -10.52 -14.91
C PRO A 155 21.26 -11.99 -14.87
N GLY A 156 19.97 -12.25 -14.68
CA GLY A 156 19.36 -13.55 -15.00
C GLY A 156 18.49 -14.22 -13.94
N GLU A 157 18.30 -13.67 -12.74
CA GLU A 157 17.40 -14.29 -11.76
C GLU A 157 15.99 -13.68 -11.85
N PRO A 158 14.94 -14.50 -12.08
CA PRO A 158 13.58 -13.99 -12.14
C PRO A 158 13.22 -13.32 -10.82
N PRO A 159 12.49 -12.18 -10.85
CA PRO A 159 12.04 -11.53 -9.63
C PRO A 159 11.29 -12.56 -8.78
N ALA A 160 11.63 -12.62 -7.49
CA ALA A 160 10.91 -13.44 -6.54
C ALA A 160 9.41 -13.14 -6.71
N PRO A 161 8.56 -14.17 -6.81
CA PRO A 161 7.13 -13.96 -6.96
C PRO A 161 6.64 -13.23 -5.72
N HIS A 162 6.36 -11.93 -5.90
CA HIS A 162 5.47 -11.16 -5.03
C HIS A 162 4.11 -11.81 -5.03
#